data_AF-A0A6C0B6M9-F1
#
_entry.id   AF-A0A6C0B6M9-F1
#
_cell.length_a   1.000
_cell.length_b   1.000
_cell.length_c   1.000
_cell.angle_alpha   90.00
_cell.angle_beta   90.00
_cell.angle_gamma   90.00
#
_symmetry.space_group_name_H-M   'P 1'
#
loop_
_entity.id
_entity.type
_entity.pdbx_description
1 polymer ?
#
loop_
_entity_poly.entity_id
_entity_poly.type
_entity_poly.pdbx_seq_one_letter_code
_entity_poly.pdbx_strand_id
1 'polypeptide(L)'
;MDSVTTSWVLHAIKNTLGYEPVRQDILLHYFPTLHRGNITKIRKAGYKNHVVTFDAFIEPGKTREDKSKKIQKYLAEVVKMSGVVVFTAANIQQNVDDFETHYQTFIVDNDNKQVYAIDPANDIRVVKSKKILVSGQGIYYAEVAHHTVKPFFEEHTDYQFHMVPLSHPAQIIADDVFCQSWSLYILITLLANQAYLTTAQFYVPESQLDKYETILGFYKKLAAEVPAFSEQLKSEYIDEVTRCTGCPKAKLLKVNPEKWLLRMTKGDMEDTD
;
A
#
# COMPACT_ATOMS: atom_id res chain seq x y z
N MET A 1 -5.91 -22.78 -12.86
CA MET A 1 -5.86 -22.10 -14.18
C MET A 1 -4.47 -22.31 -14.80
N ASP A 2 -4.13 -21.69 -15.94
CA ASP A 2 -2.74 -21.67 -16.42
C ASP A 2 -1.87 -20.83 -15.46
N SER A 3 -0.98 -21.47 -14.70
CA SER A 3 -0.20 -20.82 -13.62
C SER A 3 0.62 -19.64 -14.14
N VAL A 4 1.28 -19.80 -15.29
CA VAL A 4 2.06 -18.72 -15.94
C VAL A 4 1.18 -17.50 -16.20
N THR A 5 0.02 -17.67 -16.80
CA THR A 5 -0.90 -16.55 -17.04
C THR A 5 -1.34 -15.89 -15.73
N THR A 6 -1.64 -16.68 -14.70
CA THR A 6 -2.00 -16.16 -13.38
C THR A 6 -0.86 -15.33 -12.77
N SER A 7 0.38 -15.80 -12.77
CA SER A 7 1.53 -15.03 -12.28
C SER A 7 1.68 -13.68 -12.99
N TRP A 8 1.52 -13.65 -14.32
CA TRP A 8 1.57 -12.38 -15.08
C TRP A 8 0.43 -11.42 -14.71
N VAL A 9 -0.78 -11.94 -14.48
CA VAL A 9 -1.92 -11.12 -14.05
C VAL A 9 -1.68 -10.57 -12.64
N LEU A 10 -1.20 -11.39 -11.70
CA LEU A 10 -0.88 -10.95 -10.34
C LEU A 10 0.25 -9.93 -10.31
N HIS A 11 1.30 -10.13 -11.11
CA HIS A 11 2.38 -9.16 -11.28
C HIS A 11 1.87 -7.81 -11.81
N ALA A 12 1.00 -7.82 -12.82
CA ALA A 12 0.39 -6.60 -13.34
C ALA A 12 -0.52 -5.91 -12.29
N ILE A 13 -1.25 -6.67 -11.48
CA ILE A 13 -2.06 -6.13 -10.37
C ILE A 13 -1.16 -5.47 -9.32
N LYS A 14 -0.06 -6.11 -8.93
CA LYS A 14 0.93 -5.56 -7.99
C LYS A 14 1.41 -4.18 -8.48
N ASN A 15 1.85 -4.10 -9.73
CA ASN A 15 2.34 -2.84 -10.32
C ASN A 15 1.23 -1.78 -10.38
N THR A 16 0.03 -2.18 -10.84
CA THR A 16 -1.14 -1.30 -10.94
C THR A 16 -1.49 -0.66 -9.59
N LEU A 17 -1.47 -1.43 -8.51
CA LEU A 17 -1.77 -0.95 -7.15
C LEU A 17 -0.62 -0.17 -6.50
N GLY A 18 0.57 -0.20 -7.11
CA GLY A 18 1.71 0.66 -6.76
C GLY A 18 1.61 2.06 -7.36
N TYR A 19 0.82 2.27 -8.41
CA TYR A 19 0.71 3.57 -9.05
C TYR A 19 -0.12 4.57 -8.25
N GLU A 20 0.49 5.71 -7.91
CA GLU A 20 -0.15 6.80 -7.17
C GLU A 20 -1.49 7.26 -7.79
N PRO A 21 -1.60 7.48 -9.13
CA PRO A 21 -2.87 7.87 -9.73
C PRO A 21 -3.99 6.83 -9.52
N VAL A 22 -3.67 5.54 -9.64
CA VAL A 22 -4.65 4.47 -9.44
C VAL A 22 -5.08 4.38 -7.98
N ARG A 23 -4.12 4.42 -7.03
CA ARG A 23 -4.43 4.43 -5.60
C ARG A 23 -5.32 5.61 -5.23
N GLN A 24 -5.03 6.78 -5.78
CA GLN A 24 -5.88 7.95 -5.64
C GLN A 24 -7.28 7.67 -6.17
N ASP A 25 -7.43 7.24 -7.41
CA ASP A 25 -8.75 7.04 -8.02
C ASP A 25 -9.58 6.00 -7.25
N ILE A 26 -8.96 4.93 -6.76
CA ILE A 26 -9.59 3.94 -5.87
C ILE A 26 -10.09 4.62 -4.58
N LEU A 27 -9.22 5.36 -3.89
CA LEU A 27 -9.59 5.96 -2.60
C LEU A 27 -10.67 7.03 -2.75
N LEU A 28 -10.68 7.78 -3.84
CA LEU A 28 -11.68 8.81 -4.09
C LEU A 28 -12.99 8.28 -4.61
N HIS A 29 -12.96 7.13 -5.29
CA HIS A 29 -14.17 6.41 -5.65
C HIS A 29 -14.97 6.06 -4.40
N TYR A 30 -14.31 5.54 -3.35
CA TYR A 30 -14.98 5.17 -2.09
C TYR A 30 -15.13 6.34 -1.11
N PHE A 31 -14.17 7.27 -1.08
CA PHE A 31 -14.08 8.35 -0.08
C PHE A 31 -13.82 9.71 -0.74
N PRO A 32 -14.79 10.26 -1.49
CA PRO A 32 -14.64 11.55 -2.15
C PRO A 32 -14.45 12.72 -1.16
N THR A 33 -14.75 12.51 0.13
CA THR A 33 -14.50 13.49 1.19
C THR A 33 -13.02 13.75 1.46
N LEU A 34 -12.12 12.80 1.15
CA LEU A 34 -10.67 12.99 1.28
C LEU A 34 -10.14 14.17 0.44
N HIS A 35 -10.88 14.57 -0.58
CA HIS A 35 -10.56 15.74 -1.40
C HIS A 35 -11.05 17.09 -0.85
N ARG A 36 -12.08 17.07 -0.02
CA ARG A 36 -12.82 18.30 0.32
C ARG A 36 -11.95 19.20 1.20
N GLY A 37 -11.71 20.42 0.73
CA GLY A 37 -10.97 21.45 1.48
C GLY A 37 -9.44 21.37 1.42
N ASN A 38 -8.86 20.22 1.02
CA ASN A 38 -7.40 20.02 1.07
C ASN A 38 -6.69 20.07 -0.29
N ILE A 39 -7.42 19.86 -1.40
CA ILE A 39 -6.87 19.88 -2.78
C ILE A 39 -5.95 21.07 -3.06
N THR A 40 -6.41 22.28 -2.75
CA THR A 40 -5.66 23.50 -3.05
C THR A 40 -4.39 23.61 -2.22
N LYS A 41 -4.41 23.14 -0.96
CA LYS A 41 -3.24 23.13 -0.08
C LYS A 41 -2.21 22.13 -0.59
N ILE A 42 -2.64 20.91 -0.94
CA ILE A 42 -1.77 19.85 -1.46
C ILE A 42 -1.10 20.29 -2.77
N ARG A 43 -1.86 20.90 -3.69
CA ARG A 43 -1.30 21.43 -4.94
C ARG A 43 -0.31 22.58 -4.72
N LYS A 44 -0.60 23.49 -3.78
CA LYS A 44 0.33 24.57 -3.41
C LYS A 44 1.61 24.04 -2.78
N ALA A 45 1.55 22.90 -2.09
CA ALA A 45 2.70 22.19 -1.57
C ALA A 45 3.51 21.43 -2.66
N GLY A 46 3.07 21.48 -3.92
CA GLY A 46 3.79 20.91 -5.07
C GLY A 46 3.39 19.48 -5.46
N TYR A 47 2.34 18.92 -4.85
CA TYR A 47 1.88 17.56 -5.14
C TYR A 47 0.74 17.59 -6.16
N LYS A 48 0.84 16.73 -7.18
CA LYS A 48 -0.17 16.63 -8.26
C LYS A 48 -1.43 15.91 -7.79
N ASN A 49 -1.23 14.83 -7.05
CA ASN A 49 -2.28 13.99 -6.48
C ASN A 49 -2.51 14.36 -5.01
N HIS A 50 -3.73 14.11 -4.52
CA HIS A 50 -4.14 14.40 -3.16
C HIS A 50 -3.93 13.21 -2.23
N VAL A 51 -3.90 12.00 -2.80
CA VAL A 51 -3.34 10.84 -2.11
C VAL A 51 -1.91 10.67 -2.63
N VAL A 52 -0.94 10.94 -1.77
CA VAL A 52 0.48 10.85 -2.11
C VAL A 52 1.01 9.46 -1.81
N THR A 53 1.81 8.91 -2.72
CA THR A 53 2.54 7.65 -2.55
C THR A 53 4.03 7.91 -2.76
N PHE A 54 4.82 7.71 -1.71
CA PHE A 54 6.27 7.73 -1.81
C PHE A 54 6.77 6.33 -2.16
N ASP A 55 7.32 6.14 -3.36
CA ASP A 55 7.96 4.87 -3.77
C ASP A 55 9.22 4.56 -2.93
N ALA A 56 9.89 3.43 -3.18
CA ALA A 56 11.12 3.06 -2.47
C ALA A 56 12.37 3.79 -3.00
N PHE A 57 12.38 4.18 -4.28
CA PHE A 57 13.60 4.49 -5.02
C PHE A 57 14.20 5.89 -4.79
N ILE A 58 15.52 5.97 -4.64
CA ILE A 58 16.21 7.26 -4.46
C ILE A 58 16.43 7.91 -5.83
N GLU A 59 16.01 9.17 -5.95
CA GLU A 59 16.22 9.97 -7.16
C GLU A 59 17.73 10.13 -7.45
N PRO A 60 18.16 10.19 -8.73
CA PRO A 60 19.57 10.39 -9.08
C PRO A 60 20.19 11.60 -8.37
N GLY A 61 21.33 11.39 -7.70
CA GLY A 61 22.03 12.42 -6.94
C GLY A 61 21.41 12.80 -5.59
N LYS A 62 20.42 12.03 -5.11
CA LYS A 62 19.84 12.17 -3.76
C LYS A 62 20.32 11.05 -2.84
N THR A 63 20.03 11.22 -1.56
CA THR A 63 20.31 10.25 -0.50
C THR A 63 19.04 9.71 0.14
N ARG A 64 19.16 8.65 0.95
CA ARG A 64 18.08 8.16 1.81
C ARG A 64 17.51 9.27 2.69
N GLU A 65 18.40 10.05 3.29
CA GLU A 65 18.09 11.18 4.15
C GLU A 65 17.29 12.26 3.41
N ASP A 66 17.64 12.56 2.16
CA ASP A 66 16.87 13.50 1.34
C ASP A 66 15.44 13.01 1.09
N LYS A 67 15.26 11.70 0.93
CA LYS A 67 13.94 11.09 0.75
C LYS A 67 13.12 11.13 2.05
N SER A 68 13.71 10.81 3.19
CA SER A 68 13.07 11.00 4.51
C SER A 68 12.66 12.45 4.73
N LYS A 69 13.53 13.42 4.39
CA LYS A 69 13.21 14.86 4.46
C LYS A 69 12.10 15.27 3.50
N LYS A 70 11.99 14.66 2.31
CA LYS A 70 10.88 14.88 1.39
C LYS A 70 9.55 14.47 2.02
N ILE A 71 9.52 13.31 2.69
CA ILE A 71 8.34 12.84 3.43
C ILE A 71 8.03 13.81 4.58
N GLN A 72 9.01 14.20 5.40
CA GLN A 72 8.79 15.16 6.49
C GLN A 72 8.27 16.52 6.01
N LYS A 73 8.75 17.03 4.88
CA LYS A 73 8.22 18.24 4.25
C LYS A 73 6.75 18.10 3.85
N TYR A 74 6.34 16.93 3.35
CA TYR A 74 4.93 16.64 3.11
C TYR A 74 4.14 16.67 4.40
N LEU A 75 4.61 15.99 5.45
CA LEU A 75 3.93 15.95 6.76
C LEU A 75 3.76 17.36 7.37
N ALA A 76 4.76 18.24 7.22
CA ALA A 76 4.68 19.63 7.65
C ALA A 76 3.57 20.44 6.95
N GLU A 77 3.16 20.04 5.75
CA GLU A 77 2.00 20.61 5.06
C GLU A 77 0.70 19.92 5.49
N VAL A 78 0.72 18.60 5.68
CA VAL A 78 -0.45 17.81 6.12
C VAL A 78 -1.00 18.33 7.45
N VAL A 79 -0.15 18.63 8.44
CA VAL A 79 -0.59 19.12 9.76
C VAL A 79 -1.30 20.48 9.73
N LYS A 80 -1.22 21.20 8.61
CA LYS A 80 -1.92 22.49 8.37
C LYS A 80 -3.27 22.28 7.66
N MET A 81 -3.63 21.05 7.33
CA MET A 81 -4.87 20.67 6.66
C MET A 81 -5.97 20.38 7.69
N SER A 82 -7.20 20.18 7.21
CA SER A 82 -8.35 19.86 8.04
C SER A 82 -8.88 18.47 7.71
N GLY A 83 -9.53 17.80 8.65
CA GLY A 83 -10.08 16.47 8.44
C GLY A 83 -9.01 15.42 8.17
N VAL A 84 -9.45 14.33 7.54
CA VAL A 84 -8.62 13.17 7.27
C VAL A 84 -7.79 13.36 6.00
N VAL A 85 -6.48 13.13 6.13
CA VAL A 85 -5.53 13.02 5.02
C VAL A 85 -4.91 11.63 5.04
N VAL A 86 -4.77 11.02 3.86
CA VAL A 86 -4.16 9.70 3.72
C VAL A 86 -2.97 9.75 2.78
N PHE A 87 -1.94 8.95 3.08
CA PHE A 87 -0.78 8.79 2.20
C PHE A 87 -0.14 7.42 2.41
N THR A 88 0.70 7.02 1.47
CA THR A 88 1.44 5.77 1.50
C THR A 88 2.92 6.06 1.32
N ALA A 89 3.78 5.30 1.99
CA ALA A 89 5.22 5.35 1.78
C ALA A 89 5.80 3.93 1.86
N ALA A 90 6.64 3.58 0.90
CA ALA A 90 7.44 2.36 0.95
C ALA A 90 8.71 2.56 1.78
N ASN A 91 9.28 1.47 2.28
CA ASN A 91 10.67 1.48 2.77
C ASN A 91 11.59 2.10 1.73
N ILE A 92 12.55 2.91 2.18
CA ILE A 92 13.49 3.60 1.30
C ILE A 92 14.57 2.59 0.91
N GLN A 93 14.95 2.54 -0.38
CA GLN A 93 16.00 1.64 -0.86
C GLN A 93 17.34 1.86 -0.11
N GLN A 94 18.02 0.80 0.31
CA GLN A 94 19.30 0.84 1.02
C GLN A 94 20.47 1.04 0.08
N ASN A 95 20.42 0.41 -1.10
CA ASN A 95 21.44 0.48 -2.12
C ASN A 95 20.78 0.33 -3.51
N VAL A 96 21.59 0.31 -4.56
CA VAL A 96 21.11 0.27 -5.96
C VAL A 96 20.46 -1.07 -6.34
N ASP A 97 20.74 -2.13 -5.58
CA ASP A 97 20.21 -3.48 -5.79
C ASP A 97 19.04 -3.79 -4.85
N ASP A 98 18.65 -2.83 -4.00
CA ASP A 98 17.52 -2.96 -3.10
C ASP A 98 16.21 -2.57 -3.80
N PHE A 99 15.48 -3.61 -4.21
CA PHE A 99 14.16 -3.51 -4.82
C PHE A 99 13.03 -3.85 -3.84
N GLU A 100 13.32 -3.98 -2.54
CA GLU A 100 12.30 -4.18 -1.53
C GLU A 100 11.37 -2.96 -1.49
N THR A 101 10.07 -3.21 -1.59
CA THR A 101 9.05 -2.16 -1.61
C THR A 101 8.02 -2.46 -0.53
N HIS A 102 8.41 -2.42 0.74
CA HIS A 102 7.47 -2.65 1.85
C HIS A 102 6.57 -1.43 2.09
N TYR A 103 5.29 -1.50 1.73
CA TYR A 103 4.35 -0.38 1.78
C TYR A 103 3.75 -0.19 3.18
N GLN A 104 3.86 1.03 3.71
CA GLN A 104 3.14 1.50 4.89
C GLN A 104 2.14 2.58 4.49
N THR A 105 0.93 2.53 5.04
CA THR A 105 -0.13 3.51 4.74
C THR A 105 -0.58 4.21 6.01
N PHE A 106 -0.89 5.50 5.90
CA PHE A 106 -1.12 6.36 7.05
C PHE A 106 -2.45 7.09 6.92
N ILE A 107 -3.19 7.15 8.02
CA ILE A 107 -4.36 8.01 8.21
C ILE A 107 -3.95 9.11 9.17
N VAL A 108 -3.95 10.36 8.71
CA VAL A 108 -3.73 11.54 9.54
C VAL A 108 -5.09 12.20 9.77
N ASP A 109 -5.64 12.01 10.96
CA ASP A 109 -6.86 12.66 11.41
C ASP A 109 -6.49 13.98 12.08
N ASN A 110 -6.50 15.07 11.30
CA ASN A 110 -6.12 16.39 11.80
C ASN A 110 -7.15 16.96 12.78
N ASP A 111 -8.41 16.52 12.71
CA ASP A 111 -9.48 17.02 13.58
C ASP A 111 -9.31 16.46 15.00
N ASN A 112 -8.89 15.19 15.12
CA ASN A 112 -8.66 14.53 16.40
C ASN A 112 -7.18 14.51 16.84
N LYS A 113 -6.27 15.00 15.99
CA LYS A 113 -4.81 14.95 16.19
C LYS A 113 -4.28 13.53 16.41
N GLN A 114 -4.71 12.61 15.55
CA GLN A 114 -4.35 11.20 15.61
C GLN A 114 -3.70 10.78 14.30
N VAL A 115 -2.67 9.94 14.39
CA VAL A 115 -2.01 9.31 13.24
C VAL A 115 -2.09 7.82 13.39
N TYR A 116 -2.63 7.13 12.39
CA TYR A 116 -2.73 5.67 12.37
C TYR A 116 -1.86 5.13 11.25
N ALA A 117 -0.82 4.39 11.61
CA ALA A 117 0.06 3.71 10.68
C ALA A 117 -0.38 2.26 10.49
N ILE A 118 -0.58 1.89 9.23
CA ILE A 118 -0.94 0.56 8.77
C ILE A 118 0.31 -0.07 8.17
N ASP A 119 0.80 -1.09 8.84
CA ASP A 119 1.87 -1.96 8.35
C ASP A 119 1.28 -3.37 8.14
N PRO A 120 1.15 -3.84 6.89
CA PRO A 120 0.66 -5.19 6.59
C PRO A 120 1.45 -6.32 7.23
N ALA A 121 2.73 -6.09 7.56
CA ALA A 121 3.58 -7.10 8.18
C ALA A 121 3.45 -7.10 9.72
N ASN A 122 2.79 -6.10 10.32
CA ASN A 122 2.75 -5.93 11.78
C ASN A 122 2.27 -7.20 12.49
N ASP A 123 3.11 -7.74 13.39
CA ASP A 123 2.80 -8.89 14.23
C ASP A 123 2.87 -8.49 15.71
N ILE A 124 1.71 -8.20 16.28
CA ILE A 124 1.57 -7.74 17.67
C ILE A 124 2.08 -8.75 18.71
N ARG A 125 2.29 -10.01 18.33
CA ARG A 125 2.81 -11.07 19.22
C ARG A 125 4.33 -10.97 19.38
N VAL A 126 5.00 -10.25 18.48
CA VAL A 126 6.44 -10.03 18.51
C VAL A 126 6.79 -8.96 19.54
N VAL A 127 7.60 -9.34 20.53
CA VAL A 127 8.08 -8.46 21.60
C VAL A 127 9.52 -8.06 21.34
N LYS A 128 9.83 -6.78 21.59
CA LYS A 128 11.18 -6.22 21.44
C LYS A 128 12.26 -7.08 22.14
N SER A 129 13.35 -7.33 21.42
CA SER A 129 14.50 -8.11 21.90
C SER A 129 15.79 -7.63 21.22
N LYS A 130 16.95 -8.26 21.47
CA LYS A 130 18.21 -7.84 20.83
C LYS A 130 18.19 -7.87 19.29
N LYS A 131 17.37 -8.73 18.69
CA LYS A 131 17.23 -8.87 17.23
C LYS A 131 15.95 -8.23 16.66
N ILE A 132 15.06 -7.78 17.54
CA ILE A 132 13.75 -7.21 17.20
C ILE A 132 13.78 -5.75 17.63
N LEU A 133 13.77 -4.83 16.66
CA LEU A 133 13.99 -3.40 16.91
C LEU A 133 12.81 -2.77 17.67
N VAL A 134 11.60 -3.25 17.39
CA VAL A 134 10.33 -2.76 17.94
C VAL A 134 9.37 -3.92 18.20
N SER A 135 8.51 -3.80 19.22
CA SER A 135 7.37 -4.71 19.34
C SER A 135 6.41 -4.50 18.17
N GLY A 136 5.77 -5.55 17.66
CA GLY A 136 4.98 -5.48 16.44
C GLY A 136 5.78 -5.74 15.15
N GLN A 137 7.10 -5.90 15.22
CA GLN A 137 7.90 -6.11 14.01
C GLN A 137 7.50 -7.41 13.31
N GLY A 138 7.08 -7.28 12.05
CA GLY A 138 6.79 -8.39 11.15
C GLY A 138 8.00 -9.01 10.49
N ILE A 139 7.75 -9.69 9.37
CA ILE A 139 8.80 -10.12 8.45
C ILE A 139 9.58 -8.93 7.87
N TYR A 140 8.92 -7.78 7.74
CA TYR A 140 9.49 -6.51 7.33
C TYR A 140 9.46 -5.52 8.48
N TYR A 141 10.52 -4.74 8.61
CA TYR A 141 10.54 -3.59 9.51
C TYR A 141 9.92 -2.38 8.80
N ALA A 142 8.88 -1.79 9.39
CA ALA A 142 8.25 -0.57 8.88
C ALA A 142 9.14 0.67 9.11
N GLU A 143 10.22 0.77 8.32
CA GLU A 143 11.28 1.75 8.51
C GLU A 143 10.76 3.18 8.44
N VAL A 144 9.94 3.51 7.44
CA VAL A 144 9.43 4.88 7.27
C VAL A 144 8.48 5.25 8.41
N ALA A 145 7.62 4.32 8.85
CA ALA A 145 6.77 4.53 10.01
C ALA A 145 7.61 4.86 11.25
N HIS A 146 8.65 4.08 11.56
CA HIS A 146 9.40 4.21 12.81
C HIS A 146 10.49 5.28 12.80
N HIS A 147 11.13 5.55 11.67
CA HIS A 147 12.28 6.47 11.59
C HIS A 147 11.94 7.82 10.95
N THR A 148 10.79 7.95 10.28
CA THR A 148 10.43 9.20 9.57
C THR A 148 9.11 9.77 10.07
N VAL A 149 8.02 9.00 10.01
CA VAL A 149 6.67 9.50 10.28
C VAL A 149 6.43 9.66 11.77
N LYS A 150 6.65 8.60 12.56
CA LYS A 150 6.44 8.65 14.02
C LYS A 150 7.30 9.74 14.68
N PRO A 151 8.62 9.84 14.44
CA PRO A 151 9.43 10.90 15.04
C PRO A 151 8.98 12.29 14.64
N PHE A 152 8.58 12.51 13.38
CA PHE A 152 8.04 13.80 12.95
C PHE A 152 6.86 14.23 13.82
N PHE A 153 5.86 13.36 13.98
CA PHE A 153 4.66 13.69 14.75
C PHE A 153 4.94 13.82 16.26
N GLU A 154 5.75 12.92 16.84
CA GLU A 154 6.06 12.96 18.28
C GLU A 154 6.96 14.15 18.67
N GLU A 155 7.86 14.59 17.79
CA GLU A 155 8.81 15.67 18.10
C GLU A 155 8.30 17.07 17.72
N HIS A 156 7.45 17.18 16.68
CA HIS A 156 7.09 18.48 16.09
C HIS A 156 5.61 18.85 16.24
N THR A 157 4.79 17.96 16.81
CA THR A 157 3.34 18.15 16.91
C THR A 157 2.81 17.63 18.25
N ASP A 158 1.53 17.88 18.53
CA ASP A 158 0.82 17.28 19.66
C ASP A 158 -0.06 16.08 19.24
N TYR A 159 0.24 15.47 18.09
CA TYR A 159 -0.52 14.33 17.57
C TYR A 159 -0.10 13.05 18.29
N GLN A 160 -1.07 12.16 18.51
CA GLN A 160 -0.79 10.81 18.98
C GLN A 160 -0.59 9.87 17.80
N PHE A 161 0.50 9.09 17.85
CA PHE A 161 0.82 8.10 16.83
C PHE A 161 0.44 6.69 17.30
N HIS A 162 -0.29 5.97 16.46
CA HIS A 162 -0.74 4.60 16.70
C HIS A 162 -0.32 3.69 15.55
N MET A 163 0.26 2.55 15.88
CA MET A 163 0.33 1.43 14.94
C MET A 163 -1.00 0.69 15.00
N VAL A 164 -1.65 0.49 13.85
CA VAL A 164 -2.89 -0.29 13.77
C VAL A 164 -2.57 -1.75 14.13
N PRO A 165 -3.17 -2.31 15.21
CA PRO A 165 -2.92 -3.69 15.57
C PRO A 165 -3.65 -4.62 14.60
N LEU A 166 -2.95 -5.63 14.08
CA LEU A 166 -3.53 -6.70 13.27
C LEU A 166 -3.72 -7.95 14.14
N SER A 167 -4.77 -8.74 13.91
CA SER A 167 -4.93 -10.04 14.58
C SER A 167 -3.87 -11.04 14.15
N HIS A 168 -3.47 -10.97 12.89
CA HIS A 168 -2.36 -11.71 12.29
C HIS A 168 -1.66 -10.80 11.29
N PRO A 169 -0.34 -10.96 11.07
CA PRO A 169 0.33 -10.30 9.95
C PRO A 169 -0.33 -10.72 8.63
N ALA A 170 -0.64 -9.73 7.80
CA ALA A 170 -1.24 -9.94 6.49
C ALA A 170 -0.19 -10.41 5.46
N GLN A 171 1.04 -9.91 5.61
CA GLN A 171 2.20 -10.32 4.82
C GLN A 171 3.11 -11.22 5.69
N ILE A 172 3.32 -12.47 5.27
CA ILE A 172 4.03 -13.46 6.10
C ILE A 172 5.20 -14.18 5.40
N ILE A 173 5.37 -13.99 4.09
CA ILE A 173 6.53 -14.46 3.33
C ILE A 173 7.16 -13.28 2.58
N ALA A 174 8.46 -13.31 2.35
CA ALA A 174 9.18 -12.21 1.69
C ALA A 174 8.81 -12.06 0.21
N ASP A 175 8.37 -13.16 -0.42
CA ASP A 175 7.90 -13.18 -1.80
C ASP A 175 6.42 -12.81 -1.91
N ASP A 176 5.75 -12.51 -0.78
CA ASP A 176 4.39 -12.00 -0.75
C ASP A 176 4.39 -10.57 -1.29
N VAL A 177 4.13 -10.46 -2.59
CA VAL A 177 4.09 -9.20 -3.32
C VAL A 177 2.83 -8.37 -3.04
N PHE A 178 2.05 -8.68 -1.99
CA PHE A 178 0.75 -8.05 -1.74
C PHE A 178 0.76 -6.93 -0.70
N CYS A 179 1.92 -6.43 -0.24
CA CYS A 179 1.93 -5.30 0.72
C CYS A 179 1.21 -4.04 0.17
N GLN A 180 1.32 -3.76 -1.14
CA GLN A 180 0.58 -2.69 -1.83
C GLN A 180 -0.95 -2.89 -1.70
N SER A 181 -1.38 -4.15 -1.81
CA SER A 181 -2.78 -4.58 -1.79
C SER A 181 -3.35 -4.59 -0.38
N TRP A 182 -2.66 -5.23 0.56
CA TRP A 182 -3.07 -5.31 1.96
C TRP A 182 -3.13 -3.94 2.62
N SER A 183 -2.11 -3.10 2.41
CA SER A 183 -2.11 -1.74 2.98
C SER A 183 -3.30 -0.91 2.49
N LEU A 184 -3.67 -1.04 1.21
CA LEU A 184 -4.83 -0.35 0.64
C LEU A 184 -6.16 -0.94 1.09
N TYR A 185 -6.28 -2.27 1.14
CA TYR A 185 -7.47 -2.97 1.61
C TYR A 185 -7.80 -2.62 3.06
N ILE A 186 -6.78 -2.67 3.95
CA ILE A 186 -6.92 -2.32 5.36
C ILE A 186 -7.31 -0.83 5.48
N LEU A 187 -6.66 0.07 4.73
CA LEU A 187 -7.00 1.49 4.71
C LEU A 187 -8.47 1.72 4.35
N ILE A 188 -8.95 1.15 3.24
CA ILE A 188 -10.33 1.32 2.77
C ILE A 188 -11.32 0.80 3.82
N THR A 189 -11.04 -0.36 4.41
CA THR A 189 -11.90 -0.98 5.42
C THR A 189 -11.97 -0.12 6.69
N LEU A 190 -10.85 0.45 7.11
CA LEU A 190 -10.79 1.35 8.26
C LEU A 190 -11.52 2.68 8.00
N LEU A 191 -11.46 3.22 6.79
CA LEU A 191 -12.14 4.45 6.41
C LEU A 191 -13.67 4.27 6.31
N ALA A 192 -14.16 3.13 5.80
CA ALA A 192 -15.57 2.86 5.50
C ALA A 192 -16.56 3.19 6.64
N ASN A 193 -16.12 3.08 7.90
CA ASN A 193 -16.94 3.36 9.07
C ASN A 193 -16.20 4.19 10.12
N GLN A 194 -15.14 4.91 9.73
CA GLN A 194 -14.20 5.53 10.68
C GLN A 194 -13.72 4.54 11.75
N ALA A 195 -13.61 3.25 11.38
CA ALA A 195 -13.27 2.18 12.32
C ALA A 195 -11.88 2.39 12.94
N TYR A 196 -11.02 3.14 12.26
CA TYR A 196 -9.73 3.60 12.79
C TYR A 196 -9.86 4.38 14.12
N LEU A 197 -10.97 5.09 14.37
CA LEU A 197 -11.19 5.84 15.61
C LEU A 197 -11.37 4.92 16.84
N THR A 198 -11.82 3.69 16.61
CA THR A 198 -12.14 2.76 17.71
C THR A 198 -10.92 2.04 18.26
N THR A 199 -9.76 2.19 17.61
CA THR A 199 -8.48 1.47 17.90
C THR A 199 -8.63 -0.05 18.02
N ALA A 200 -9.73 -0.62 17.55
CA ALA A 200 -9.95 -2.05 17.56
C ALA A 200 -8.92 -2.74 16.65
N GLN A 201 -8.46 -3.90 17.09
CA GLN A 201 -7.62 -4.79 16.30
C GLN A 201 -8.30 -5.10 14.96
N PHE A 202 -7.56 -4.88 13.87
CA PHE A 202 -8.01 -5.22 12.53
C PHE A 202 -7.89 -6.74 12.33
N TYR A 203 -9.00 -7.38 11.97
CA TYR A 203 -9.00 -8.81 11.71
C TYR A 203 -8.34 -9.13 10.37
N VAL A 204 -7.31 -9.97 10.42
CA VAL A 204 -6.66 -10.62 9.28
C VAL A 204 -6.81 -12.13 9.49
N PRO A 205 -7.28 -12.88 8.46
CA PRO A 205 -7.34 -14.33 8.54
C PRO A 205 -5.99 -14.94 8.91
N GLU A 206 -6.01 -16.03 9.68
CA GLU A 206 -4.79 -16.72 10.09
C GLU A 206 -4.19 -17.51 8.91
N SER A 207 -5.04 -18.24 8.18
CA SER A 207 -4.62 -19.11 7.09
C SER A 207 -4.23 -18.32 5.83
N GLN A 208 -3.21 -18.79 5.11
CA GLN A 208 -2.77 -18.16 3.87
C GLN A 208 -3.85 -18.24 2.78
N LEU A 209 -4.61 -19.34 2.74
CA LEU A 209 -5.67 -19.53 1.76
C LEU A 209 -6.82 -18.53 1.93
N ASP A 210 -7.18 -18.19 3.17
CA ASP A 210 -8.24 -17.21 3.44
C ASP A 210 -7.74 -15.76 3.25
N LYS A 211 -6.44 -15.53 3.44
CA LYS A 211 -5.77 -14.29 3.02
C LYS A 211 -5.84 -14.10 1.51
N TYR A 212 -5.55 -15.14 0.73
CA TYR A 212 -5.69 -15.14 -0.73
C TYR A 212 -7.13 -14.90 -1.16
N GLU A 213 -8.11 -15.53 -0.49
CA GLU A 213 -9.53 -15.28 -0.75
C GLU A 213 -9.91 -13.81 -0.51
N THR A 214 -9.45 -13.24 0.60
CA THR A 214 -9.71 -11.84 0.97
C THR A 214 -9.18 -10.87 -0.08
N ILE A 215 -7.90 -11.02 -0.44
CA ILE A 215 -7.25 -10.12 -1.41
C ILE A 215 -7.76 -10.33 -2.83
N LEU A 216 -8.05 -11.57 -3.23
CA LEU A 216 -8.67 -11.83 -4.51
C LEU A 216 -10.08 -11.22 -4.60
N GLY A 217 -10.86 -11.31 -3.52
CA GLY A 217 -12.15 -10.63 -3.40
C GLY A 217 -12.01 -9.11 -3.55
N PHE A 218 -10.98 -8.53 -2.93
CA PHE A 218 -10.66 -7.11 -3.08
C PHE A 218 -10.31 -6.74 -4.53
N TYR A 219 -9.45 -7.49 -5.21
CA TYR A 219 -9.11 -7.24 -6.61
C TYR A 219 -10.32 -7.32 -7.54
N LYS A 220 -11.17 -8.34 -7.36
CA LYS A 220 -12.40 -8.48 -8.14
C LYS A 220 -13.36 -7.32 -7.92
N LYS A 221 -13.46 -6.84 -6.67
CA LYS A 221 -14.24 -5.65 -6.35
C LYS A 221 -13.70 -4.41 -7.07
N LEU A 222 -12.38 -4.18 -7.02
CA LEU A 222 -11.76 -3.07 -7.74
C LEU A 222 -12.01 -3.13 -9.25
N ALA A 223 -11.87 -4.32 -9.85
CA ALA A 223 -12.13 -4.53 -11.27
C ALA A 223 -13.58 -4.22 -11.67
N ALA A 224 -14.53 -4.52 -10.78
CA ALA A 224 -15.95 -4.27 -11.02
C ALA A 224 -16.37 -2.81 -10.78
N GLU A 225 -15.78 -2.14 -9.80
CA GLU A 225 -16.28 -0.85 -9.29
C GLU A 225 -15.42 0.36 -9.73
N VAL A 226 -14.13 0.17 -10.01
CA VAL A 226 -13.18 1.27 -10.28
C VAL A 226 -12.60 1.17 -11.70
N PRO A 227 -13.16 1.90 -12.69
CA PRO A 227 -12.70 1.82 -14.09
C PRO A 227 -11.20 2.06 -14.27
N ALA A 228 -10.64 3.04 -13.56
CA ALA A 228 -9.21 3.37 -13.62
C ALA A 228 -8.31 2.19 -13.27
N PHE A 229 -8.74 1.31 -12.35
CA PHE A 229 -8.01 0.10 -12.01
C PHE A 229 -8.00 -0.89 -13.18
N SER A 230 -9.15 -1.16 -13.79
CA SER A 230 -9.25 -2.10 -14.92
C SER A 230 -8.52 -1.61 -16.17
N GLU A 231 -8.59 -0.31 -16.45
CA GLU A 231 -7.86 0.32 -17.56
C GLU A 231 -6.34 0.22 -17.35
N GLN A 232 -5.86 0.57 -16.16
CA GLN A 232 -4.43 0.48 -15.86
C GLN A 232 -3.95 -0.97 -15.82
N LEU A 233 -4.70 -1.90 -15.22
CA LEU A 233 -4.36 -3.32 -15.20
C LEU A 233 -4.13 -3.87 -16.60
N LYS A 234 -5.00 -3.51 -17.54
CA LYS A 234 -4.86 -3.91 -18.93
C LYS A 234 -3.61 -3.34 -19.58
N SER A 235 -3.34 -2.04 -19.39
CA SER A 235 -2.14 -1.40 -19.94
C SER A 235 -0.88 -2.05 -19.37
N GLU A 236 -0.81 -2.18 -18.05
CA GLU A 236 0.34 -2.71 -17.33
C GLU A 236 0.64 -4.15 -17.74
N TYR A 237 -0.39 -5.00 -17.82
CA TYR A 237 -0.24 -6.37 -18.28
C TYR A 237 0.36 -6.46 -19.69
N ILE A 238 -0.14 -5.65 -20.63
CA ILE A 238 0.35 -5.64 -22.01
C ILE A 238 1.80 -5.16 -22.05
N ASP A 239 2.13 -4.10 -21.32
CA ASP A 239 3.47 -3.51 -21.31
C ASP A 239 4.50 -4.45 -20.70
N GLU A 240 4.18 -5.11 -19.59
CA GLU A 240 5.04 -6.09 -18.92
C GLU A 240 5.31 -7.31 -19.81
N VAL A 241 4.26 -7.91 -20.40
CA VAL A 241 4.40 -9.03 -21.33
C VAL A 241 5.18 -8.64 -22.58
N THR A 242 5.00 -7.40 -23.07
CA THR A 242 5.73 -6.91 -24.25
C THR A 242 7.21 -6.72 -23.97
N ARG A 243 7.59 -6.24 -22.78
CA ARG A 243 8.98 -6.01 -22.36
C ARG A 243 9.73 -7.29 -22.00
N CYS A 244 9.01 -8.31 -21.54
CA CYS A 244 9.59 -9.59 -21.16
C CYS A 244 10.44 -10.24 -22.26
N THR A 245 11.62 -10.76 -21.92
CA THR A 245 12.44 -11.58 -22.81
C THR A 245 12.29 -13.06 -22.45
N GLY A 246 11.91 -13.91 -23.41
CA GLY A 246 11.82 -15.36 -23.21
C GLY A 246 10.46 -15.93 -22.73
N CYS A 247 9.44 -15.10 -22.46
CA CYS A 247 8.09 -15.60 -22.16
C CYS A 247 7.24 -15.86 -23.44
N PRO A 248 6.17 -16.66 -23.34
CA PRO A 248 5.29 -16.98 -24.47
C PRO A 248 4.35 -15.81 -24.84
N LYS A 249 4.90 -14.69 -25.32
CA LYS A 249 4.17 -13.45 -25.65
C LYS A 249 2.92 -13.66 -26.49
N ALA A 250 3.02 -14.46 -27.56
CA ALA A 250 1.91 -14.70 -28.47
C ALA A 250 0.70 -15.38 -27.80
N LYS A 251 0.92 -16.13 -26.71
CA LYS A 251 -0.14 -16.71 -25.87
C LYS A 251 -0.64 -15.67 -24.86
N LEU A 252 0.27 -15.03 -24.13
CA LEU A 252 -0.06 -14.09 -23.05
C LEU A 252 -0.81 -12.85 -23.56
N LEU A 253 -0.42 -12.27 -24.70
CA LEU A 253 -1.08 -11.09 -25.28
C LEU A 253 -2.51 -11.36 -25.78
N LYS A 254 -2.96 -12.61 -25.82
CA LYS A 254 -4.38 -12.96 -26.12
C LYS A 254 -5.27 -12.97 -24.87
N VAL A 255 -4.67 -12.89 -23.69
CA VAL A 255 -5.38 -12.91 -22.41
C VAL A 255 -5.97 -11.53 -22.14
N ASN A 256 -7.23 -11.50 -21.72
CA ASN A 256 -7.81 -10.32 -21.10
C ASN A 256 -7.60 -10.43 -19.57
N PRO A 257 -6.73 -9.60 -18.96
CA PRO A 257 -6.35 -9.76 -17.57
C PRO A 257 -7.52 -9.52 -16.59
N GLU A 258 -8.46 -8.63 -16.92
CA GLU A 258 -9.65 -8.39 -16.11
C GLU A 258 -10.58 -9.61 -16.09
N LYS A 259 -10.88 -10.17 -17.27
CA LYS A 259 -11.70 -11.40 -17.37
C LYS A 259 -11.02 -12.60 -16.72
N TRP A 260 -9.68 -12.64 -16.76
CA TRP A 260 -8.91 -13.68 -16.07
C TRP A 260 -9.05 -13.53 -14.56
N LEU A 261 -8.78 -12.34 -14.03
CA LEU A 261 -8.93 -11.99 -12.62
C LEU A 261 -10.30 -12.35 -12.07
N LEU A 262 -11.39 -12.00 -12.77
CA LEU A 262 -12.75 -12.29 -12.32
C LEU A 262 -13.03 -13.79 -12.16
N ARG A 263 -12.36 -14.62 -12.96
CA ARG A 263 -12.51 -16.09 -12.91
C ARG A 263 -11.58 -16.77 -11.91
N MET A 264 -10.51 -16.11 -11.47
CA MET A 264 -9.52 -16.71 -10.55
C MET A 264 -10.19 -17.17 -9.25
N THR A 265 -9.58 -18.14 -8.61
CA THR A 265 -9.97 -18.68 -7.30
C THR A 265 -8.78 -18.58 -6.35
N LYS A 266 -9.01 -18.77 -5.04
CA LYS A 266 -7.92 -18.72 -4.07
C LYS A 266 -6.82 -19.76 -4.29
N GLY A 267 -7.15 -20.92 -4.90
CA GLY A 267 -6.14 -21.92 -5.27
C GLY A 267 -5.23 -21.46 -6.42
N ASP A 268 -5.71 -20.55 -7.30
CA ASP A 268 -4.86 -20.00 -8.36
C ASP A 268 -3.78 -19.04 -7.80
N MET A 269 -3.90 -18.61 -6.55
CA MET A 269 -2.94 -17.74 -5.84
C MET A 269 -1.82 -18.54 -5.16
N GLU A 270 -1.97 -19.87 -5.01
CA GLU A 270 -0.97 -20.73 -4.37
C GLU A 270 0.18 -21.10 -5.33
N ASP A 271 -0.12 -21.23 -6.63
CA ASP A 271 0.81 -21.72 -7.66
C ASP A 271 1.74 -20.64 -8.24
N THR A 272 1.82 -19.46 -7.60
CA THR A 272 2.59 -18.31 -8.12
C THR A 272 3.87 -17.98 -7.35
N ASP A 273 4.19 -18.79 -6.33
CA ASP A 273 5.46 -18.75 -5.58
C ASP A 273 6.55 -19.59 -6.28
#